data_AF-A0A2G9MBX5-F1
#
_entry.id   AF-A0A2G9MBX5-F1
#
_cell.length_a   1.000
_cell.length_b   1.000
_cell.length_c   1.000
_cell.angle_alpha   90.00
_cell.angle_beta   90.00
_cell.angle_gamma   90.00
#
_symmetry.space_group_name_H-M   'P 1'
#
loop_
_entity.id
_entity.type
_entity.pdbx_description
1 polymer ?
#
loop_
_entity_poly.entity_id
_entity_poly.type
_entity_poly.pdbx_seq_one_letter_code
_entity_poly.pdbx_strand_id
1 'polypeptide(L)'
;MIRGETIPKIVDQFGEYGWTGNDLFQDYRASGLGQRIRVKYFVPWPGETQPRLCLLGPEEITPPSFLDDMVLSAPSKYGNLTNQFLRRKGWNPTVLYGKGQVERQIRLGNADLAIDIVCSGRTIKEDGLIIYETIFDDSGLVLLTKDI
;
A
#
# COMPACT_ATOMS: atom_id res chain seq x y z
N MET A 1 -2.25 -12.63 -19.53
CA MET A 1 -2.45 -11.35 -18.81
C MET A 1 -1.47 -11.31 -17.64
N ILE A 2 -0.70 -10.24 -17.47
CA ILE A 2 0.30 -10.09 -16.39
C ILE A 2 -0.32 -9.24 -15.27
N ARG A 3 0.04 -9.50 -14.00
CA ARG A 3 -0.40 -8.69 -12.85
C ARG A 3 0.32 -7.34 -12.84
N GLY A 4 -0.39 -6.27 -12.52
CA GLY A 4 0.18 -4.91 -12.46
C GLY A 4 1.39 -4.80 -11.52
N GLU A 5 1.36 -5.54 -10.40
CA GLU A 5 2.44 -5.55 -9.40
C GLU A 5 3.76 -6.14 -9.93
N THR A 6 3.71 -6.92 -11.01
CA THR A 6 4.91 -7.52 -11.63
C THR A 6 5.55 -6.60 -12.67
N ILE A 7 4.83 -5.61 -13.19
CA ILE A 7 5.31 -4.73 -14.27
C ILE A 7 6.60 -3.98 -13.90
N PRO A 8 6.74 -3.36 -12.71
CA PRO A 8 7.99 -2.71 -12.34
C PRO A 8 9.21 -3.63 -12.42
N LYS A 9 9.07 -4.87 -11.93
CA LYS A 9 10.14 -5.87 -11.96
C LYS A 9 10.51 -6.27 -13.39
N ILE A 10 9.52 -6.43 -14.27
CA ILE A 10 9.76 -6.76 -15.69
C ILE A 10 10.52 -5.62 -16.37
N VAL A 11 10.10 -4.37 -16.17
CA VAL A 11 10.81 -3.21 -16.72
C VAL A 11 12.22 -3.12 -16.16
N ASP A 12 12.42 -3.40 -14.87
CA ASP A 12 13.77 -3.43 -14.29
C ASP A 12 14.64 -4.52 -14.92
N GLN A 13 14.11 -5.73 -15.11
CA GLN A 13 14.92 -6.86 -15.56
C GLN A 13 15.21 -6.85 -17.06
N PHE A 14 14.25 -6.39 -17.87
CA PHE A 14 14.28 -6.56 -19.32
C PHE A 14 14.41 -5.23 -20.10
N GLY A 15 14.30 -4.07 -19.45
CA GLY A 15 14.68 -2.79 -20.06
C GLY A 15 13.68 -2.20 -21.07
N GLU A 16 12.40 -2.58 -21.02
CA GLU A 16 11.37 -2.10 -21.95
C GLU A 16 10.47 -1.00 -21.35
N TYR A 17 9.19 -1.00 -21.73
CA TYR A 17 8.14 -0.11 -21.24
C TYR A 17 7.08 -0.92 -20.46
N GLY A 18 6.41 -0.28 -19.50
CA GLY A 18 5.31 -0.94 -18.77
C GLY A 18 4.36 0.03 -18.08
N TRP A 19 3.05 -0.17 -18.27
CA TRP A 19 2.02 0.56 -17.54
C TRP A 19 1.66 -0.15 -16.24
N THR A 20 1.61 0.59 -15.14
CA THR A 20 1.12 0.09 -13.84
C THR A 20 0.55 1.21 -12.98
N GLY A 21 -0.03 0.85 -11.83
CA GLY A 21 -0.44 1.82 -10.81
C GLY A 21 0.78 2.45 -10.14
N ASN A 22 0.73 3.76 -9.86
CA ASN A 22 1.81 4.45 -9.17
C ASN A 22 2.04 3.86 -7.77
N ASP A 23 0.98 3.43 -7.09
CA ASP A 23 1.04 2.70 -5.82
C ASP A 23 1.93 1.45 -5.91
N LEU A 24 1.76 0.66 -6.96
CA LEU A 24 2.54 -0.57 -7.21
C LEU A 24 3.99 -0.25 -7.58
N PHE A 25 4.23 0.84 -8.32
CA PHE A 25 5.58 1.29 -8.61
C PHE A 25 6.30 1.81 -7.36
N GLN A 26 5.61 2.59 -6.51
CA GLN A 26 6.18 3.07 -5.25
C GLN A 26 6.45 1.91 -4.28
N ASP A 27 5.58 0.88 -4.22
CA ASP A 27 5.89 -0.36 -3.50
C ASP A 27 7.15 -1.02 -4.02
N TYR A 28 7.27 -1.19 -5.34
CA TYR A 28 8.48 -1.77 -5.91
C TYR A 28 9.74 -0.94 -5.55
N ARG A 29 9.69 0.39 -5.63
CA ARG A 29 10.80 1.26 -5.22
C ARG A 29 11.12 1.18 -3.74
N ALA A 30 10.13 0.97 -2.88
CA ALA A 30 10.32 0.82 -1.45
C ALA A 30 11.15 -0.43 -1.08
N SER A 31 11.26 -1.41 -1.98
CA SER A 31 12.18 -2.56 -1.85
C SER A 31 13.66 -2.18 -2.00
N GLY A 32 13.96 -0.97 -2.49
CA GLY A 32 15.31 -0.52 -2.85
C GLY A 32 15.72 -0.81 -4.30
N LEU A 33 14.90 -1.55 -5.04
CA LEU A 33 15.07 -1.84 -6.47
C LEU A 33 14.48 -0.73 -7.38
N GLY A 34 14.59 -0.89 -8.69
CA GLY A 34 13.99 0.03 -9.65
C GLY A 34 14.64 1.41 -9.74
N GLN A 35 15.86 1.59 -9.20
CA GLN A 35 16.57 2.89 -9.19
C GLN A 35 16.88 3.42 -10.60
N ARG A 36 16.96 2.53 -11.59
CA ARG A 36 17.19 2.87 -13.00
C ARG A 36 15.90 3.05 -13.82
N ILE A 37 14.73 2.81 -13.21
CA ILE A 37 13.44 3.01 -13.85
C ILE A 37 13.06 4.49 -13.75
N ARG A 38 12.61 5.06 -14.86
CA ARG A 38 12.02 6.40 -14.94
C ARG A 38 10.54 6.31 -15.26
N VAL A 39 9.79 7.28 -14.76
CA VAL A 39 8.40 7.51 -15.15
C VAL A 39 8.42 8.37 -16.41
N LYS A 40 8.01 7.80 -17.55
CA LYS A 40 7.90 8.50 -18.83
C LYS A 40 6.62 9.33 -18.91
N TYR A 41 5.52 8.80 -18.39
CA TYR A 41 4.24 9.51 -18.26
C TYR A 41 3.60 9.17 -16.93
N PHE A 42 2.94 10.17 -16.34
CA PHE A 42 2.04 10.01 -15.20
C PHE A 42 0.66 10.49 -15.61
N VAL A 43 -0.35 9.65 -15.38
CA VAL A 43 -1.75 9.98 -15.57
C VAL A 43 -2.39 9.96 -14.18
N PRO A 44 -2.74 11.14 -13.61
CA PRO A 44 -3.33 11.19 -12.27
C PRO A 44 -4.66 10.46 -12.24
N TRP A 45 -5.09 10.05 -11.04
CA TRP A 45 -6.42 9.49 -10.85
C TRP A 45 -7.50 10.49 -11.35
N PRO A 46 -8.43 10.06 -12.22
CA PRO A 46 -9.35 10.99 -12.87
C PRO A 46 -10.57 11.36 -12.01
N GLY A 47 -10.83 10.63 -10.93
CA GLY A 47 -12.00 10.84 -10.08
C GLY A 47 -11.75 11.79 -8.91
N GLU A 48 -12.82 12.39 -8.38
CA GLU A 48 -12.75 13.28 -7.21
C GLU A 48 -12.22 12.58 -5.95
N THR A 49 -12.53 11.29 -5.80
CA THR A 49 -12.07 10.48 -4.68
C THR A 49 -11.00 9.50 -5.16
N GLN A 50 -9.74 9.82 -4.87
CA GLN A 50 -8.62 8.97 -5.23
C GLN A 50 -8.38 7.83 -4.22
N PRO A 51 -7.94 6.65 -4.68
CA PRO A 51 -7.45 5.59 -3.80
C PRO A 51 -6.24 6.06 -3.00
N ARG A 52 -6.14 5.67 -1.73
CA ARG A 52 -5.01 5.97 -0.85
C ARG A 52 -4.66 4.76 -0.03
N LEU A 53 -3.38 4.46 0.17
CA LEU A 53 -2.95 3.42 1.10
C LEU A 53 -2.99 4.02 2.50
N CYS A 54 -3.73 3.41 3.41
CA CYS A 54 -3.99 3.96 4.73
C CYS A 54 -3.73 2.92 5.82
N LEU A 55 -3.28 3.38 6.98
CA LEU A 55 -3.39 2.65 8.24
C LEU A 55 -4.81 2.85 8.80
N LEU A 56 -5.44 1.76 9.16
CA LEU A 56 -6.80 1.66 9.68
C LEU A 56 -6.77 1.09 11.09
N GLY A 57 -7.69 1.57 11.91
CA GLY A 57 -7.97 1.00 13.23
C GLY A 57 -9.41 1.28 13.68
N PRO A 58 -9.83 0.69 14.80
CA PRO A 58 -11.17 0.88 15.36
C PRO A 58 -11.46 2.35 15.72
N GLU A 59 -12.68 2.82 15.48
CA GLU A 59 -13.08 4.20 15.79
C GLU A 59 -12.99 4.52 17.30
N GLU A 60 -13.24 3.53 18.15
CA GLU A 60 -13.31 3.67 19.60
C GLU A 60 -11.93 3.68 20.28
N ILE A 61 -10.86 3.39 19.53
CA ILE A 61 -9.50 3.28 20.07
C ILE A 61 -8.69 4.49 19.61
N THR A 62 -7.91 5.07 20.53
CA THR A 62 -6.95 6.12 20.15
C THR A 62 -5.83 5.49 19.32
N PRO A 63 -5.41 6.11 18.20
CA PRO A 63 -4.27 5.64 17.44
C PRO A 63 -3.07 5.38 18.34
N PRO A 64 -2.49 4.16 18.34
CA PRO A 64 -1.40 3.82 19.23
C PRO A 64 -0.13 4.59 18.86
N SER A 65 0.67 4.93 19.88
CA SER A 65 1.99 5.54 19.69
C SER A 65 3.05 4.51 19.30
N PHE A 66 2.81 3.22 19.56
CA PHE A 66 3.75 2.11 19.36
C PHE A 66 3.00 0.80 19.11
N LEU A 67 3.57 -0.11 18.31
CA LEU A 67 2.86 -1.31 17.83
C LEU A 67 3.56 -2.66 18.16
N ASP A 68 4.62 -2.69 18.96
CA ASP A 68 5.49 -3.87 19.06
C ASP A 68 4.78 -5.16 19.51
N ASP A 69 3.75 -5.05 20.34
CA ASP A 69 2.93 -6.19 20.80
C ASP A 69 1.62 -6.36 20.01
N MET A 70 1.45 -5.65 18.89
CA MET A 70 0.23 -5.66 18.08
C MET A 70 0.38 -6.49 16.80
N VAL A 71 -0.74 -6.94 16.29
CA VAL A 71 -0.87 -7.65 15.02
C VAL A 71 -1.40 -6.70 13.94
N LEU A 72 -0.62 -6.55 12.87
CA LEU A 72 -0.97 -5.71 11.72
C LEU A 72 -1.33 -6.59 10.51
N SER A 73 -2.54 -6.46 10.00
CA SER A 73 -2.97 -7.10 8.75
C SER A 73 -2.62 -6.21 7.55
N ALA A 74 -1.95 -6.75 6.52
CA ALA A 74 -1.56 -5.95 5.35
C ALA A 74 -1.64 -6.76 4.03
N PRO A 75 -1.98 -6.13 2.89
CA PRO A 75 -1.93 -6.80 1.60
C PRO A 75 -0.49 -7.10 1.24
N SER A 76 -0.24 -8.36 0.86
CA SER A 76 1.08 -8.80 0.40
C SER A 76 1.66 -7.97 -0.76
N LYS A 77 0.80 -7.38 -1.61
CA LYS A 77 1.22 -6.48 -2.71
C LYS A 77 1.76 -5.11 -2.25
N TYR A 78 1.57 -4.74 -0.98
CA TYR A 78 2.08 -3.50 -0.39
C TYR A 78 3.10 -3.76 0.71
N GLY A 79 3.76 -4.93 0.67
CA GLY A 79 4.69 -5.34 1.72
C GLY A 79 5.90 -4.41 1.85
N ASN A 80 6.39 -3.85 0.75
CA ASN A 80 7.55 -2.96 0.80
C ASN A 80 7.18 -1.59 1.38
N LEU A 81 6.05 -1.02 0.97
CA LEU A 81 5.50 0.21 1.56
C LEU A 81 5.17 0.02 3.04
N THR A 82 4.57 -1.12 3.41
CA THR A 82 4.29 -1.49 4.80
C THR A 82 5.57 -1.52 5.63
N ASN A 83 6.58 -2.27 5.19
CA ASN A 83 7.87 -2.35 5.89
C ASN A 83 8.59 -0.99 5.95
N GLN A 84 8.51 -0.19 4.90
CA GLN A 84 9.08 1.16 4.88
C GLN A 84 8.37 2.09 5.89
N PHE A 85 7.04 2.03 5.95
CA PHE A 85 6.23 2.79 6.90
C PHE A 85 6.56 2.41 8.34
N LEU A 86 6.54 1.11 8.68
CA LEU A 86 6.87 0.61 10.01
C LEU A 86 8.27 1.02 10.46
N ARG A 87 9.27 0.87 9.58
CA ARG A 87 10.64 1.31 9.86
C ARG A 87 10.74 2.82 10.13
N ARG A 88 10.03 3.65 9.37
CA ARG A 88 10.00 5.11 9.58
C ARG A 88 9.38 5.48 10.93
N LYS A 89 8.38 4.72 11.38
CA LYS A 89 7.72 4.91 12.68
C LYS A 89 8.51 4.31 13.85
N GLY A 90 9.49 3.46 13.58
CA GLY A 90 10.18 2.69 14.61
C GLY A 90 9.28 1.63 15.26
N TRP A 91 8.28 1.14 14.52
CA TRP A 91 7.32 0.14 14.98
C TRP A 91 7.73 -1.26 14.50
N ASN A 92 7.55 -2.27 15.35
CA ASN A 92 7.87 -3.66 15.03
C ASN A 92 6.72 -4.64 15.39
N PRO A 93 5.50 -4.47 14.82
CA PRO A 93 4.38 -5.39 15.04
C PRO A 93 4.60 -6.75 14.36
N THR A 94 3.79 -7.73 14.76
CA THR A 94 3.63 -8.96 13.97
C THR A 94 2.78 -8.66 12.74
N VAL A 95 3.34 -8.82 11.53
CA VAL A 95 2.61 -8.52 10.28
C VAL A 95 2.02 -9.77 9.64
N LEU A 96 0.70 -9.80 9.46
CA LEU A 96 -0.03 -10.83 8.74
C LEU A 96 -0.27 -10.39 7.28
N TYR A 97 0.55 -10.90 6.37
CA TYR A 97 0.39 -10.61 4.95
C TYR A 97 -0.70 -11.49 4.30
N GLY A 98 -1.71 -10.84 3.71
CA GLY A 98 -2.86 -11.51 3.10
C GLY A 98 -3.14 -11.09 1.65
N LYS A 99 -4.16 -11.73 1.05
CA LYS A 99 -4.76 -11.32 -0.22
C LYS A 99 -6.24 -11.01 0.00
N GLY A 100 -6.59 -9.72 -0.06
CA GLY A 100 -7.97 -9.23 0.09
C GLY A 100 -8.52 -9.32 1.52
N GLN A 101 -9.54 -8.50 1.83
CA GLN A 101 -10.25 -8.45 3.12
C GLN A 101 -9.30 -8.36 4.33
N VAL A 102 -8.27 -7.53 4.20
CA VAL A 102 -7.24 -7.35 5.24
C VAL A 102 -7.79 -6.54 6.42
N GLU A 103 -8.64 -5.56 6.14
CA GLU A 103 -9.39 -4.73 7.08
C GLU A 103 -10.37 -5.57 7.91
N ARG A 104 -10.93 -6.62 7.31
CA ARG A 104 -11.86 -7.53 7.98
C ARG A 104 -11.19 -8.36 9.08
N GLN A 105 -9.87 -8.54 9.04
CA GLN A 105 -9.14 -9.25 10.10
C GLN A 105 -9.30 -8.59 11.47
N ILE A 106 -9.52 -7.27 11.51
CA ILE A 106 -9.81 -6.55 12.75
C ILE A 106 -11.11 -7.04 13.37
N ARG A 107 -12.21 -7.07 12.59
CA ARG A 107 -13.51 -7.55 13.07
C ARG A 107 -13.51 -9.03 13.45
N LEU A 108 -12.64 -9.83 12.83
CA LEU A 108 -12.48 -11.25 13.15
C LEU A 108 -11.63 -11.48 14.41
N GLY A 109 -11.03 -10.43 14.99
CA GLY A 109 -10.14 -10.54 16.16
C GLY A 109 -8.76 -11.12 15.82
N ASN A 110 -8.37 -11.15 14.55
CA ASN A 110 -7.10 -11.69 14.09
C ASN A 110 -6.00 -10.62 13.96
N ALA A 111 -6.37 -9.35 13.96
CA ALA A 111 -5.47 -8.21 13.86
C ALA A 111 -5.99 -7.04 14.67
N ASP A 112 -5.09 -6.21 15.18
CA ASP A 112 -5.46 -4.99 15.90
C ASP A 112 -5.62 -3.80 14.94
N LEU A 113 -4.80 -3.79 13.89
CA LEU A 113 -4.78 -2.76 12.86
C LEU A 113 -4.71 -3.39 11.47
N ALA A 114 -5.01 -2.59 10.45
CA ALA A 114 -4.87 -3.00 9.07
C ALA A 114 -4.25 -1.89 8.22
N ILE A 115 -3.48 -2.25 7.21
CA ILE A 115 -3.16 -1.36 6.09
C ILE A 115 -4.05 -1.76 4.93
N ASP A 116 -4.78 -0.83 4.31
CA ASP A 116 -5.52 -1.11 3.09
C ASP A 116 -5.69 0.13 2.20
N ILE A 117 -6.13 -0.10 0.97
CA ILE A 117 -6.51 0.97 0.05
C ILE A 117 -7.90 1.49 0.41
N VAL A 118 -7.99 2.78 0.67
CA VAL A 118 -9.24 3.49 0.93
C VAL A 118 -9.51 4.50 -0.18
N CYS A 119 -10.69 4.41 -0.80
CA CYS A 119 -11.21 5.43 -1.70
C CYS A 119 -12.11 6.41 -0.91
N SER A 120 -13.41 6.14 -0.86
CA SER A 120 -14.41 6.99 -0.19
C SER A 120 -14.50 6.79 1.32
N GLY A 121 -13.93 5.71 1.86
CA GLY A 121 -14.04 5.35 3.27
C GLY A 121 -15.37 4.74 3.69
N ARG A 122 -16.32 4.54 2.76
CA ARG A 122 -17.65 3.99 3.10
C ARG A 122 -17.56 2.59 3.74
N THR A 123 -16.79 1.69 3.11
CA THR A 123 -16.64 0.31 3.57
C THR A 123 -16.00 0.21 4.96
N ILE A 124 -14.91 0.94 5.19
CA ILE A 124 -14.23 0.91 6.50
C ILE A 124 -15.12 1.50 7.61
N LYS A 125 -15.96 2.50 7.28
CA LYS A 125 -16.90 3.10 8.24
C LYS A 125 -18.04 2.15 8.61
N GLU A 126 -18.59 1.42 7.64
CA GLU A 126 -19.57 0.35 7.89
C GLU A 126 -19.01 -0.75 8.82
N ASP A 127 -17.69 -0.86 8.85
CA ASP A 127 -16.93 -1.83 9.63
C ASP A 127 -16.41 -1.30 10.97
N GLY A 128 -16.80 -0.08 11.38
CA GLY A 128 -16.35 0.56 12.62
C GLY A 128 -14.88 1.00 12.61
N LEU A 129 -14.30 1.21 11.43
CA LEU A 129 -12.90 1.56 11.24
C LEU A 129 -12.77 3.00 10.73
N ILE A 130 -11.71 3.66 11.20
CA ILE A 130 -11.29 4.99 10.73
C ILE A 130 -9.88 4.96 10.18
N ILE A 131 -9.54 5.99 9.40
CA ILE A 131 -8.17 6.20 8.92
C ILE A 131 -7.37 6.82 10.06
N TYR A 132 -6.35 6.10 10.54
CA TYR A 132 -5.37 6.66 11.48
C TYR A 132 -4.31 7.48 10.76
N GLU A 133 -3.84 6.99 9.61
CA GLU A 133 -2.79 7.66 8.85
C GLU A 133 -2.85 7.30 7.36
N THR A 134 -2.50 8.25 6.50
CA THR A 134 -2.31 7.99 5.06
C THR A 134 -0.84 7.71 4.79
N ILE A 135 -0.56 6.54 4.23
CA ILE A 135 0.79 6.03 3.91
C ILE A 135 1.21 6.46 2.49
N PHE A 136 0.25 6.46 1.56
CA PHE A 136 0.46 6.87 0.17
C PHE A 136 -0.83 7.45 -0.43
N ASP A 137 -0.72 8.56 -1.15
CA ASP A 137 -1.86 9.30 -1.71
C ASP A 137 -1.64 9.89 -3.11
N ASP A 138 -0.62 9.42 -3.85
CA ASP A 138 -0.33 9.88 -5.21
C ASP A 138 -0.86 8.87 -6.26
N SER A 139 -2.15 8.58 -6.21
CA SER A 139 -2.75 7.55 -7.06
C SER A 139 -2.83 7.98 -8.53
N GLY A 140 -2.50 7.04 -9.42
CA GLY A 140 -2.48 7.28 -10.86
C GLY A 140 -1.86 6.12 -11.62
N LEU A 141 -1.81 6.23 -12.95
CA LEU A 141 -1.10 5.29 -13.82
C LEU A 141 0.25 5.87 -14.24
N VAL A 142 1.28 5.03 -14.24
CA VAL A 142 2.62 5.39 -14.70
C VAL A 142 3.04 4.54 -15.89
N LEU A 143 3.59 5.19 -16.92
CA LEU A 143 4.39 4.51 -17.93
C LEU A 143 5.83 4.47 -17.46
N LEU A 144 6.32 3.28 -17.16
CA LEU A 144 7.70 3.03 -16.78
C LEU A 144 8.58 2.83 -18.01
N THR A 145 9.84 3.24 -17.90
CA THR A 145 10.92 2.95 -18.87
C THR A 145 12.24 2.82 -18.11
N LYS A 146 13.24 2.15 -18.67
CA LYS A 146 14.58 2.03 -18.07
C LYS A 146 15.62 2.45 -19.10
N ASP A 147 16.60 3.24 -18.67
CA ASP A 147 17.79 3.45 -19.51
C ASP A 147 18.58 2.15 -19.58
N ILE A 148 18.88 1.72 -20.80
CA ILE A 148 19.77 0.60 -21.11
C ILE A 148 21.22 1.08 -20.98
#